data_AF-A0A6N4AIM2-F1
#
_entry.id   AF-A0A6N4AIM2-F1
#
_cell.length_a   1.000
_cell.length_b   1.000
_cell.length_c   1.000
_cell.angle_alpha   90.00
_cell.angle_beta   90.00
_cell.angle_gamma   90.00
#
_symmetry.space_group_name_H-M   'P 1'
#
loop_
_entity.id
_entity.type
_entity.pdbx_description
1 polymer ?
#
loop_
_entity_poly.entity_id
_entity_poly.type
_entity_poly.pdbx_seq_one_letter_code
_entity_poly.pdbx_strand_id
1 'polypeptide(L)'
;MPIEGKHKKIILLPEDIDFIEKNYHSMSNKEIADHFGLKLQRMRELLYQNGFKRMQLEYWSVEQIEYLKENYKTKGDVELATIFESKWPKEKKWTLKHIEKKRNYLHLSRTPEEIHLIKERNVLLGCYLHGKTWKTRGASEIGTIKFWSTKFSQNYFPVIKTEKGFVHYYRWLWIKNNGPLKPNEYVVPKKNSKSSRLLTLAELEVVNRTEHALRNAETRKMLPEELKKAISIFNKLSKELKNNGK
;
A
#
# COMPACT_ATOMS: atom_id res chain seq x y z
N MET A 1 -30.25 19.63 -1.36
CA MET A 1 -29.46 18.98 -0.28
C MET A 1 -30.27 17.80 0.22
N PRO A 2 -29.69 16.59 0.25
CA PRO A 2 -30.42 15.37 0.59
C PRO A 2 -31.02 15.45 1.98
N ILE A 3 -32.24 14.95 2.16
CA ILE A 3 -32.93 14.98 3.44
C ILE A 3 -32.61 13.71 4.23
N GLU A 4 -32.37 13.86 5.53
CA GLU A 4 -32.19 12.74 6.44
C GLU A 4 -33.57 12.19 6.86
N GLY A 5 -33.92 11.01 6.35
CA GLY A 5 -35.15 10.30 6.71
C GLY A 5 -35.04 9.53 8.03
N LYS A 6 -36.12 8.83 8.40
CA LYS A 6 -36.17 7.97 9.59
C LYS A 6 -34.99 6.98 9.59
N HIS A 7 -34.35 6.82 10.76
CA HIS A 7 -33.14 5.99 10.94
C HIS A 7 -31.88 6.47 10.18
N LYS A 8 -31.72 7.78 9.97
CA LYS A 8 -30.55 8.35 9.27
C LYS A 8 -30.41 7.89 7.81
N LYS A 9 -31.53 7.45 7.22
CA LYS A 9 -31.55 7.05 5.81
C LYS A 9 -31.65 8.31 4.96
N ILE A 10 -30.55 8.67 4.31
CA ILE A 10 -30.55 9.74 3.32
C ILE A 10 -31.46 9.37 2.14
N ILE A 11 -32.37 10.28 1.77
CA ILE A 11 -33.25 10.19 0.61
C ILE A 11 -32.83 11.28 -0.38
N LEU A 12 -32.59 10.90 -1.64
CA LEU A 12 -32.33 11.84 -2.72
C LEU A 12 -33.65 12.43 -3.20
N LEU A 13 -33.71 13.75 -3.32
CA LEU A 13 -34.86 14.43 -3.93
C LEU A 13 -34.76 14.35 -5.46
N PRO A 14 -35.86 14.57 -6.20
CA PRO A 14 -35.83 14.61 -7.66
C PRO A 14 -34.77 15.57 -8.23
N GLU A 15 -34.58 16.74 -7.60
CA GLU A 15 -33.57 17.71 -8.04
C GLU A 15 -32.14 17.19 -7.84
N ASP A 16 -31.91 16.39 -6.78
CA ASP A 16 -30.61 15.76 -6.55
C ASP A 16 -30.34 14.67 -7.61
N ILE A 17 -31.39 13.93 -8.03
CA ILE A 17 -31.30 12.93 -9.11
C ILE A 17 -31.00 13.60 -10.45
N ASP A 18 -31.71 14.67 -10.80
CA ASP A 18 -31.47 15.47 -12.01
C ASP A 18 -30.03 16.00 -12.07
N PHE A 19 -29.50 16.47 -10.94
CA PHE A 19 -28.10 16.90 -10.84
C PHE A 19 -27.14 15.74 -11.11
N ILE A 20 -27.41 14.57 -10.52
CA ILE A 20 -26.59 13.37 -10.73
C ILE A 20 -26.64 12.97 -12.21
N GLU A 21 -27.81 12.86 -12.83
CA GLU A 21 -27.96 12.47 -14.25
C GLU A 21 -27.11 13.35 -15.18
N LYS A 22 -27.20 14.67 -15.00
CA LYS A 22 -26.46 15.64 -15.83
C LYS A 22 -24.95 15.57 -15.64
N ASN A 23 -24.48 15.19 -14.45
CA ASN A 23 -23.06 15.25 -14.09
C ASN A 23 -22.40 13.87 -13.92
N TYR A 24 -23.14 12.78 -14.06
CA TYR A 24 -22.65 11.45 -13.71
C TYR A 24 -21.45 11.03 -14.57
N HIS A 25 -21.46 11.36 -15.86
CA HIS A 25 -20.38 11.01 -16.77
C HIS A 25 -19.15 11.94 -16.65
N SER A 26 -19.33 13.19 -16.18
CA SER A 26 -18.27 14.20 -16.10
C SER A 26 -17.58 14.27 -14.74
N MET A 27 -18.33 14.11 -13.64
CA MET A 27 -17.79 14.09 -12.29
C MET A 27 -17.46 12.67 -11.86
N SER A 28 -16.51 12.49 -10.93
CA SER A 28 -16.25 11.24 -10.22
C SER A 28 -17.22 11.05 -9.05
N ASN A 29 -17.40 9.80 -8.58
CA ASN A 29 -18.24 9.54 -7.39
C ASN A 29 -17.76 10.28 -6.13
N LYS A 30 -16.48 10.69 -6.07
CA LYS A 30 -15.95 11.48 -4.95
C LYS A 30 -16.42 12.92 -5.04
N GLU A 31 -16.33 13.55 -6.20
CA GLU A 31 -16.79 14.93 -6.39
C GLU A 31 -18.31 15.05 -6.20
N ILE A 32 -19.09 14.07 -6.66
CA ILE A 32 -20.52 14.00 -6.39
C ILE A 32 -20.77 13.87 -4.88
N ALA A 33 -20.01 13.02 -4.18
CA ALA A 33 -20.13 12.87 -2.73
C ALA A 33 -19.77 14.16 -1.98
N ASP A 34 -18.69 14.83 -2.38
CA ASP A 34 -18.23 16.09 -1.79
C ASP A 34 -19.25 17.22 -2.04
N HIS A 35 -19.88 17.28 -3.22
CA HIS A 35 -20.96 18.23 -3.53
C HIS A 35 -22.15 18.11 -2.58
N PHE A 36 -22.55 16.89 -2.23
CA PHE A 36 -23.65 16.63 -1.31
C PHE A 36 -23.23 16.61 0.18
N GLY A 37 -21.94 16.78 0.49
CA GLY A 37 -21.42 16.67 1.86
C GLY A 37 -21.52 15.26 2.45
N LEU A 38 -21.47 14.22 1.60
CA LEU A 38 -21.67 12.82 1.99
C LEU A 38 -20.37 12.02 1.95
N LYS A 39 -20.30 10.95 2.77
CA LYS A 39 -19.22 9.97 2.68
C LYS A 39 -19.31 9.23 1.33
N LEU A 40 -18.16 9.04 0.67
CA LEU A 40 -18.05 8.38 -0.64
C LEU A 40 -18.78 7.03 -0.71
N GLN A 41 -18.64 6.17 0.31
CA GLN A 41 -19.33 4.86 0.32
C GLN A 41 -20.85 5.03 0.30
N ARG A 42 -21.37 5.98 1.08
CA ARG A 42 -22.81 6.23 1.15
C ARG A 42 -23.36 6.74 -0.17
N MET A 43 -22.63 7.65 -0.83
CA MET A 43 -22.98 8.12 -2.16
C MET A 43 -23.01 6.98 -3.19
N ARG A 44 -22.03 6.06 -3.15
CA ARG A 44 -22.01 4.89 -4.05
C ARG A 44 -23.23 3.99 -3.87
N GLU A 45 -23.67 3.76 -2.64
CA GLU A 45 -24.89 2.98 -2.35
C GLU A 45 -26.14 3.64 -2.94
N LEU A 46 -26.28 4.96 -2.75
CA LEU A 46 -27.39 5.74 -3.29
C LEU A 46 -27.39 5.71 -4.83
N LEU A 47 -26.23 5.93 -5.46
CA LEU A 47 -26.08 5.83 -6.91
C LEU A 47 -26.51 4.44 -7.42
N TYR A 48 -26.06 3.36 -6.78
CA TYR A 48 -26.45 2.00 -7.17
C TYR A 48 -27.94 1.70 -6.99
N GLN A 49 -28.56 2.22 -5.93
CA GLN A 49 -30.01 2.08 -5.69
C GLN A 49 -30.85 2.78 -6.77
N ASN A 50 -30.33 3.86 -7.35
CA ASN A 50 -30.99 4.63 -8.41
C ASN A 50 -30.51 4.23 -9.83
N GLY A 51 -29.83 3.09 -9.98
CA GLY A 51 -29.41 2.59 -11.29
C GLY A 51 -28.13 3.20 -11.87
N PHE A 52 -27.53 4.20 -11.22
CA PHE A 52 -26.27 4.80 -11.62
C PHE A 52 -25.09 3.85 -11.31
N LYS A 53 -24.70 3.03 -12.29
CA LYS A 53 -23.59 2.08 -12.19
C LYS A 53 -22.50 2.44 -13.19
N ARG A 54 -21.31 2.83 -12.72
CA ARG A 54 -20.15 3.11 -13.59
C ARG A 54 -19.50 1.85 -14.12
N MET A 55 -19.64 0.77 -13.36
CA MET A 55 -19.03 -0.51 -13.66
C MET A 55 -20.16 -1.51 -13.82
N GLN A 56 -20.33 -2.03 -15.03
CA GLN A 56 -21.12 -3.23 -15.22
C GLN A 56 -20.33 -4.39 -14.60
N LEU A 57 -20.85 -4.91 -13.49
CA LEU A 57 -20.27 -6.07 -12.84
C LEU A 57 -20.69 -7.30 -13.61
N GLU A 58 -19.78 -7.84 -14.40
CA GLU A 58 -19.95 -9.15 -14.98
C GLU A 58 -19.80 -10.22 -13.89
N TYR A 59 -20.88 -10.96 -13.66
CA TYR A 59 -20.90 -12.06 -12.71
C TYR A 59 -20.28 -13.31 -13.33
N TRP A 60 -19.72 -14.16 -12.46
CA TRP A 60 -19.20 -15.45 -12.89
C TRP A 60 -20.37 -16.41 -13.17
N SER A 61 -20.38 -17.02 -14.35
CA SER A 61 -21.35 -18.07 -14.67
C SER A 61 -21.10 -19.33 -13.85
N VAL A 62 -22.10 -20.22 -13.77
CA VAL A 62 -21.96 -21.52 -13.08
C VAL A 62 -20.87 -22.36 -13.74
N GLU A 63 -20.87 -22.43 -15.07
CA GLU A 63 -19.86 -23.11 -15.88
C GLU A 63 -18.43 -22.62 -15.59
N GLN A 64 -18.24 -21.29 -15.51
CA GLN A 64 -16.95 -20.70 -15.16
C GLN A 64 -16.48 -21.11 -13.76
N ILE A 65 -17.41 -21.20 -12.80
CA ILE A 65 -17.12 -21.60 -11.42
C ILE A 65 -16.73 -23.07 -11.36
N GLU A 66 -17.45 -23.93 -12.07
CA GLU A 66 -17.17 -25.37 -12.15
C GLU A 66 -15.81 -25.62 -12.78
N TYR A 67 -15.54 -24.99 -13.93
CA TYR A 67 -14.25 -25.08 -14.59
C TYR A 67 -13.09 -24.63 -13.67
N LEU A 68 -13.28 -23.55 -12.90
CA LEU A 68 -12.29 -23.10 -11.93
C LEU A 68 -12.06 -24.14 -10.82
N LYS A 69 -13.13 -24.73 -10.27
CA LYS A 69 -13.05 -25.76 -9.20
C LYS A 69 -12.30 -27.01 -9.66
N GLU A 70 -12.49 -27.42 -10.90
CA GLU A 70 -11.82 -28.60 -11.47
C GLU A 70 -10.34 -28.35 -11.74
N ASN A 71 -9.98 -27.13 -12.15
CA ASN A 71 -8.66 -26.84 -12.71
C ASN A 71 -7.73 -26.07 -11.77
N TYR A 72 -8.19 -25.48 -10.66
CA TYR A 72 -7.36 -24.57 -9.86
C TYR A 72 -6.13 -25.24 -9.22
N LYS A 73 -6.19 -26.54 -8.92
CA LYS A 73 -5.09 -27.29 -8.32
C LYS A 73 -3.96 -27.54 -9.31
N THR A 74 -4.31 -27.77 -10.57
CA THR A 74 -3.35 -28.11 -11.62
C THR A 74 -2.89 -26.88 -12.38
N LYS A 75 -3.72 -25.84 -12.54
CA LYS A 75 -3.43 -24.64 -13.33
C LYS A 75 -3.13 -23.40 -12.48
N GLY A 76 -2.16 -22.61 -12.92
CA GLY A 76 -1.82 -21.34 -12.29
C GLY A 76 -2.83 -20.24 -12.59
N ASP A 77 -2.92 -19.22 -11.74
CA ASP A 77 -3.91 -18.14 -11.91
C ASP A 77 -3.67 -17.32 -13.19
N VAL A 78 -2.43 -17.25 -13.69
CA VAL A 78 -2.08 -16.61 -14.97
C VAL A 78 -2.61 -17.42 -16.15
N GLU A 79 -2.37 -18.73 -16.17
CA GLU A 79 -2.85 -19.63 -17.23
C GLU A 79 -4.37 -19.68 -17.25
N LEU A 80 -5.00 -19.78 -16.08
CA LEU A 80 -6.46 -19.74 -15.95
C LEU A 80 -7.00 -18.42 -16.50
N ALA A 81 -6.36 -17.29 -16.24
CA ALA A 81 -6.81 -16.02 -16.82
C ALA A 81 -6.74 -16.05 -18.36
N THR A 82 -5.69 -16.61 -18.96
CA THR A 82 -5.57 -16.76 -20.42
C THR A 82 -6.64 -17.69 -20.99
N ILE A 83 -6.93 -18.81 -20.31
CA ILE A 83 -7.98 -19.75 -20.73
C ILE A 83 -9.36 -19.09 -20.64
N PHE A 84 -9.62 -18.34 -19.57
CA PHE A 84 -10.87 -17.62 -19.39
C PHE A 84 -11.06 -16.53 -20.46
N GLU A 85 -9.99 -15.81 -20.81
CA GLU A 85 -10.02 -14.84 -21.91
C GLU A 85 -10.38 -15.49 -23.24
N SER A 86 -9.89 -16.70 -23.49
CA SER A 86 -10.19 -17.45 -24.72
C SER A 86 -11.60 -18.05 -24.72
N LYS A 87 -12.09 -18.58 -23.59
CA LYS A 87 -13.37 -19.30 -23.52
C LYS A 87 -14.57 -18.38 -23.27
N TRP A 88 -14.39 -17.37 -22.42
CA TRP A 88 -15.44 -16.45 -22.00
C TRP A 88 -14.91 -15.01 -22.07
N PRO A 89 -14.66 -14.48 -23.29
CA PRO A 89 -14.16 -13.13 -23.46
C PRO A 89 -15.13 -12.13 -22.85
N LYS A 90 -14.56 -11.06 -22.30
CA LYS A 90 -15.31 -9.97 -21.69
C LYS A 90 -14.73 -8.62 -22.02
N GLU A 91 -15.49 -7.56 -21.78
CA GLU A 91 -15.07 -6.19 -22.11
C GLU A 91 -13.75 -5.83 -21.41
N LYS A 92 -13.66 -6.15 -20.11
CA LYS A 92 -12.42 -5.97 -19.34
C LYS A 92 -11.67 -7.28 -19.22
N LYS A 93 -10.55 -7.44 -19.92
CA LYS A 93 -9.72 -8.65 -19.93
C LYS A 93 -9.59 -9.37 -18.58
N TRP A 94 -9.64 -10.70 -18.62
CA TRP A 94 -9.32 -11.55 -17.50
C TRP A 94 -7.86 -11.31 -17.04
N THR A 95 -7.66 -11.27 -15.73
CA THR A 95 -6.34 -11.06 -15.12
C THR A 95 -6.17 -12.09 -14.02
N LEU A 96 -4.92 -12.39 -13.65
CA LEU A 96 -4.62 -13.28 -12.52
C LEU A 96 -5.35 -12.86 -11.24
N LYS A 97 -5.56 -11.54 -11.03
CA LYS A 97 -6.25 -11.01 -9.85
C LYS A 97 -7.74 -11.33 -9.85
N HIS A 98 -8.37 -11.41 -11.01
CA HIS A 98 -9.77 -11.85 -11.11
C HIS A 98 -9.90 -13.32 -10.68
N ILE A 99 -9.01 -14.18 -11.17
CA ILE A 99 -9.00 -15.61 -10.81
C ILE A 99 -8.68 -15.79 -9.32
N GLU A 100 -7.60 -15.17 -8.82
CA GLU A 100 -7.20 -15.20 -7.41
C GLU A 100 -8.35 -14.78 -6.48
N LYS A 101 -9.00 -13.65 -6.79
CA LYS A 101 -10.11 -13.13 -6.00
C LYS A 101 -11.30 -14.09 -5.95
N LYS A 102 -11.69 -14.66 -7.10
CA LYS A 102 -12.81 -15.62 -7.15
C LYS A 102 -12.45 -16.91 -6.41
N ARG A 103 -11.23 -17.41 -6.60
CA ARG A 103 -10.70 -18.58 -5.89
C ARG A 103 -10.77 -18.40 -4.37
N ASN A 104 -10.38 -17.21 -3.87
CA ASN A 104 -10.48 -16.86 -2.46
C ASN A 104 -11.93 -16.82 -1.96
N TYR A 105 -12.88 -16.28 -2.74
CA TYR A 105 -14.31 -16.27 -2.39
C TYR A 105 -14.94 -17.66 -2.35
N LEU A 106 -14.39 -18.60 -3.11
CA LEU A 106 -14.81 -20.01 -3.11
C LEU A 106 -14.01 -20.86 -2.12
N HIS A 107 -13.12 -20.24 -1.33
CA HIS A 107 -12.23 -20.92 -0.38
C HIS A 107 -11.35 -22.01 -0.99
N LEU A 108 -11.01 -21.89 -2.27
CA LEU A 108 -10.22 -22.86 -3.02
C LEU A 108 -8.72 -22.66 -2.78
N SER A 109 -8.20 -23.19 -1.68
CA SER A 109 -6.76 -23.08 -1.33
C SER A 109 -5.92 -24.17 -1.99
N ARG A 110 -4.66 -23.85 -2.30
CA ARG A 110 -3.68 -24.79 -2.86
C ARG A 110 -2.71 -25.23 -1.76
N THR A 111 -2.21 -26.46 -1.84
CA THR A 111 -1.13 -26.92 -0.98
C THR A 111 0.21 -26.31 -1.42
N PRO A 112 1.23 -26.26 -0.54
CA PRO A 112 2.57 -25.82 -0.91
C PRO A 112 3.17 -26.62 -2.10
N GLU A 113 2.89 -27.93 -2.17
CA GLU A 113 3.33 -28.83 -3.24
C GLU A 113 2.65 -28.48 -4.58
N GLU A 114 1.34 -28.27 -4.59
CA GLU A 114 0.60 -27.83 -5.79
C GLU A 114 1.15 -26.48 -6.31
N ILE A 115 1.44 -25.54 -5.39
CA ILE A 115 2.04 -24.25 -5.74
C ILE A 115 3.44 -24.45 -6.35
N HIS A 116 4.23 -25.39 -5.84
CA HIS A 116 5.55 -25.69 -6.36
C HIS A 116 5.47 -26.26 -7.79
N LEU A 117 4.63 -27.26 -8.03
CA LEU A 117 4.42 -27.87 -9.35
C LEU A 117 3.92 -26.85 -10.38
N ILE A 118 2.96 -25.99 -10.00
CA ILE A 118 2.48 -24.90 -10.86
C ILE A 118 3.62 -23.93 -11.20
N LYS A 119 4.48 -23.59 -10.22
CA LYS A 119 5.62 -22.70 -10.47
C LYS A 119 6.61 -23.32 -11.43
N GLU A 120 6.98 -24.58 -11.25
CA GLU A 120 7.89 -25.29 -12.16
C GLU A 120 7.35 -25.30 -13.59
N ARG A 121 6.07 -25.67 -13.76
CA ARG A 121 5.43 -25.62 -15.08
C ARG A 121 5.41 -24.21 -15.68
N ASN A 122 5.01 -23.21 -14.90
CA ASN A 122 4.95 -21.84 -15.39
C ASN A 122 6.32 -21.33 -15.84
N VAL A 123 7.40 -21.83 -15.23
CA VAL A 123 8.74 -21.47 -15.69
C VAL A 123 9.11 -22.20 -16.98
N LEU A 124 8.78 -23.49 -17.11
CA LEU A 124 8.94 -24.22 -18.38
C LEU A 124 8.18 -23.55 -19.54
N LEU A 125 7.00 -22.98 -19.26
CA LEU A 125 6.20 -22.22 -20.22
C LEU A 125 6.69 -20.78 -20.45
N GLY A 126 7.76 -20.33 -19.77
CA GLY A 126 8.28 -18.97 -19.89
C GLY A 126 7.39 -17.88 -19.29
N CYS A 127 6.33 -18.23 -18.55
CA CYS A 127 5.46 -17.28 -17.86
C CYS A 127 6.14 -16.62 -16.65
N TYR A 128 7.16 -17.28 -16.10
CA TYR A 128 8.01 -16.72 -15.04
C TYR A 128 9.47 -16.75 -15.47
N LEU A 129 10.14 -15.60 -15.33
CA LEU A 129 11.60 -15.56 -15.43
C LEU A 129 12.20 -16.36 -14.27
N HIS A 130 13.05 -17.34 -14.58
CA HIS A 130 13.85 -18.01 -13.56
C HIS A 130 14.76 -17.00 -12.85
N GLY A 131 14.65 -16.94 -11.53
CA GLY A 131 15.55 -16.17 -10.68
C GLY A 131 14.94 -14.93 -10.06
N LYS A 132 15.65 -14.39 -9.06
CA LYS A 132 15.21 -13.17 -8.38
C LYS A 132 15.44 -11.99 -9.33
N THR A 133 14.44 -11.13 -9.52
CA THR A 133 14.48 -9.98 -10.46
C THR A 133 15.69 -9.04 -10.25
N TRP A 134 16.25 -8.99 -9.05
CA TRP A 134 17.47 -8.20 -8.78
C TRP A 134 18.75 -8.81 -9.39
N LYS A 135 18.74 -10.09 -9.78
CA LYS A 135 19.82 -10.69 -10.58
C LYS A 135 19.82 -10.15 -12.00
N THR A 136 18.64 -9.99 -12.61
CA THR A 136 18.53 -9.51 -14.00
C THR A 136 18.63 -8.00 -14.12
N ARG A 137 18.09 -7.25 -13.15
CA ARG A 137 18.17 -5.77 -13.14
C ARG A 137 19.50 -5.22 -12.62
N GLY A 138 20.41 -6.10 -12.21
CA GLY A 138 21.65 -5.73 -11.51
C GLY A 138 21.43 -5.44 -10.03
N ALA A 139 22.36 -5.91 -9.20
CA ALA A 139 22.50 -5.46 -7.83
C ALA A 139 23.30 -4.15 -7.82
N SER A 140 22.97 -3.22 -6.92
CA SER A 140 23.86 -2.08 -6.68
C SER A 140 25.21 -2.56 -6.15
N GLU A 141 26.28 -1.93 -6.60
CA GLU A 141 27.64 -2.24 -6.20
C GLU A 141 27.84 -2.02 -4.69
N ILE A 142 28.74 -2.80 -4.09
CA ILE A 142 29.10 -2.60 -2.69
C ILE A 142 29.75 -1.22 -2.55
N GLY A 143 29.27 -0.42 -1.61
CA GLY A 143 29.69 0.96 -1.41
C GLY A 143 28.76 2.01 -2.04
N THR A 144 27.84 1.63 -2.94
CA THR A 144 26.86 2.59 -3.49
C THR A 144 25.99 3.18 -2.38
N ILE A 145 25.97 4.51 -2.28
CA ILE A 145 25.09 5.25 -1.37
C ILE A 145 23.77 5.57 -2.09
N LYS A 146 22.64 5.30 -1.44
CA LYS A 146 21.30 5.66 -1.89
C LYS A 146 20.58 6.48 -0.84
N PHE A 147 19.62 7.28 -1.29
CA PHE A 147 18.77 8.08 -0.42
C PHE A 147 17.38 7.46 -0.37
N TRP A 148 16.96 7.05 0.82
CA TRP A 148 15.62 6.50 1.06
C TRP A 148 14.76 7.54 1.78
N SER A 149 13.47 7.59 1.46
CA SER A 149 12.49 8.38 2.21
C SER A 149 11.61 7.45 3.04
N THR A 150 11.06 7.98 4.15
CA THR A 150 9.99 7.27 4.85
C THR A 150 8.65 7.63 4.20
N LYS A 151 7.67 6.72 4.25
CA LYS A 151 6.34 6.90 3.62
C LYS A 151 5.66 8.24 3.98
N PHE A 152 5.98 8.79 5.14
CA PHE A 152 5.35 10.00 5.70
C PHE A 152 6.30 11.19 5.82
N SER A 153 7.56 11.06 5.40
CA SER A 153 8.52 12.16 5.48
C SER A 153 9.14 12.43 4.12
N GLN A 154 9.19 13.71 3.76
CA GLN A 154 10.00 14.20 2.66
C GLN A 154 11.51 14.16 2.99
N ASN A 155 11.88 13.84 4.24
CA ASN A 155 13.27 13.71 4.63
C ASN A 155 13.85 12.41 4.08
N TYR A 156 14.95 12.57 3.35
CA TYR A 156 15.75 11.47 2.86
C TYR A 156 16.86 11.15 3.86
N PHE A 157 17.13 9.85 4.04
CA PHE A 157 18.28 9.39 4.81
C PHE A 157 19.20 8.53 3.93
N PRO A 158 20.53 8.70 4.05
CA PRO A 158 21.48 7.92 3.27
C PRO A 158 21.61 6.49 3.82
N VAL A 159 21.60 5.52 2.91
CA VAL A 159 21.93 4.12 3.16
C VAL A 159 23.06 3.70 2.23
N ILE A 160 23.94 2.83 2.68
CA ILE A 160 25.05 2.30 1.89
C ILE A 160 24.89 0.81 1.67
N LYS A 161 25.17 0.36 0.44
CA LYS A 161 25.15 -1.06 0.08
C LYS A 161 26.38 -1.75 0.66
N THR A 162 26.16 -2.81 1.44
CA THR A 162 27.17 -3.74 1.95
C THR A 162 26.90 -5.14 1.39
N GLU A 163 27.82 -6.08 1.62
CA GLU A 163 27.66 -7.50 1.28
C GLU A 163 26.36 -8.10 1.84
N LYS A 164 26.00 -7.75 3.08
CA LYS A 164 24.80 -8.26 3.78
C LYS A 164 23.51 -7.53 3.40
N GLY A 165 23.57 -6.39 2.72
CA GLY A 165 22.39 -5.57 2.41
C GLY A 165 22.64 -4.07 2.52
N PHE A 166 21.58 -3.27 2.49
CA PHE A 166 21.67 -1.83 2.76
C PHE A 166 21.64 -1.57 4.27
N VAL A 167 22.55 -0.72 4.74
CA VAL A 167 22.61 -0.27 6.15
C VAL A 167 22.62 1.26 6.18
N HIS A 168 22.21 1.87 7.30
CA HIS A 168 22.28 3.32 7.46
C HIS A 168 23.72 3.82 7.33
N TYR A 169 23.94 4.78 6.42
CA TYR A 169 25.27 5.24 6.05
C TYR A 169 26.06 5.81 7.24
N TYR A 170 25.43 6.65 8.08
CA TYR A 170 26.11 7.24 9.23
C TYR A 170 26.58 6.21 10.26
N ARG A 171 25.77 5.18 10.52
CA ARG A 171 26.15 4.08 11.40
C ARG A 171 27.32 3.29 10.82
N TRP A 172 27.30 3.00 9.52
CA TRP A 172 28.39 2.32 8.84
C TRP A 172 29.69 3.15 8.85
N LEU A 173 29.60 4.45 8.55
CA LEU A 173 30.73 5.37 8.54
C LEU A 173 31.39 5.44 9.91
N TRP A 174 30.59 5.53 10.97
CA TRP A 174 31.11 5.53 12.34
C TRP A 174 31.80 4.22 12.69
N ILE A 175 31.14 3.07 12.44
CA ILE A 175 31.70 1.76 12.80
C ILE A 175 33.01 1.49 12.07
N LYS A 176 33.11 1.91 10.81
CA LYS A 176 34.33 1.76 10.01
C LYS A 176 35.54 2.49 10.59
N ASN A 177 35.34 3.64 11.25
CA ASN A 177 36.42 4.48 11.76
C ASN A 177 36.67 4.33 13.27
N ASN A 178 35.62 4.12 14.06
CA ASN A 178 35.70 4.11 15.53
C ASN A 178 35.44 2.73 16.16
N GLY A 179 35.08 1.71 15.36
CA GLY A 179 34.75 0.37 15.84
C GLY A 179 33.27 0.15 16.20
N PRO A 180 32.93 -1.04 16.71
CA PRO A 180 31.54 -1.43 16.97
C PRO A 180 30.89 -0.56 18.05
N LEU A 181 29.61 -0.24 17.86
CA LEU A 181 28.79 0.49 18.83
C LEU A 181 28.33 -0.45 19.96
N LYS A 182 28.25 0.07 21.19
CA LYS A 182 27.68 -0.68 22.31
C LYS A 182 26.16 -0.85 22.13
N PRO A 183 25.54 -1.85 22.79
CA PRO A 183 24.09 -1.93 22.84
C PRO A 183 23.48 -0.61 23.32
N ASN A 184 22.37 -0.18 22.69
CA ASN A 184 21.68 1.09 22.97
C ASN A 184 22.42 2.38 22.58
N GLU A 185 23.50 2.30 21.80
CA GLU A 185 24.14 3.46 21.18
C GLU A 185 23.64 3.71 19.75
N TYR A 186 23.44 4.98 19.45
CA TYR A 186 22.95 5.47 18.17
C TYR A 186 23.91 6.53 17.63
N VAL A 187 24.19 6.49 16.33
CA VAL A 187 24.97 7.52 15.65
C VAL A 187 23.99 8.53 15.06
N VAL A 188 24.14 9.78 15.44
CA VAL A 188 23.27 10.89 15.00
C VAL A 188 24.11 12.06 14.47
N PRO A 189 23.52 12.90 13.61
CA PRO A 189 24.07 14.22 13.33
C PRO A 189 24.19 15.06 14.60
N LYS A 190 25.29 15.83 14.73
CA LYS A 190 25.42 16.85 15.77
C LYS A 190 24.35 17.93 15.60
N LYS A 191 23.86 18.51 16.71
CA LYS A 191 22.80 19.56 16.68
C LYS A 191 23.11 20.74 15.74
N ASN A 192 24.41 21.08 15.59
CA ASN A 192 24.88 22.19 14.76
C ASN A 192 25.51 21.74 13.42
N SER A 193 25.33 20.48 13.00
CA SER A 193 25.86 20.01 11.72
C SER A 193 25.16 20.73 10.56
N LYS A 194 25.91 21.07 9.50
CA LYS A 194 25.29 21.61 8.30
C LYS A 194 24.33 20.57 7.72
N SER A 195 23.19 21.01 7.16
CA SER A 195 22.19 20.13 6.54
C SER A 195 22.67 19.58 5.19
N SER A 196 23.88 19.03 5.13
CA SER A 196 24.35 18.28 3.98
C SER A 196 23.69 16.89 4.00
N ARG A 197 23.46 16.33 2.80
CA ARG A 197 22.89 14.98 2.67
C ARG A 197 23.88 13.89 3.07
N LEU A 198 25.18 14.19 3.11
CA LEU A 198 26.26 13.30 3.49
C LEU A 198 27.16 14.00 4.49
N LEU A 199 26.95 13.66 5.76
CA LEU A 199 27.74 14.19 6.87
C LEU A 199 29.12 13.54 6.92
N THR A 200 30.12 14.34 7.28
CA THR A 200 31.47 13.87 7.58
C THR A 200 31.52 13.24 8.97
N LEU A 201 32.57 12.45 9.26
CA LEU A 201 32.74 11.82 10.57
C LEU A 201 32.76 12.83 11.72
N ALA A 202 33.32 14.02 11.48
CA ALA A 202 33.40 15.10 12.46
C ALA A 202 32.02 15.70 12.83
N GLU A 203 31.02 15.54 11.95
CA GLU A 203 29.66 16.03 12.13
C GLU A 203 28.72 14.98 12.77
N LEU A 204 29.23 13.78 13.03
CA LEU A 204 28.51 12.71 13.70
C LEU A 204 28.90 12.64 15.18
N GLU A 205 27.96 12.17 16.00
CA GLU A 205 28.21 11.84 17.40
C GLU A 205 27.44 10.58 17.80
N VAL A 206 27.93 9.91 18.84
CA VAL A 206 27.23 8.76 19.45
C VAL A 206 26.44 9.24 20.65
N VAL A 207 25.16 8.92 20.65
CA VAL A 207 24.24 9.19 21.75
C VAL A 207 23.67 7.88 22.27
N ASN A 208 23.39 7.81 23.57
CA ASN A 208 22.66 6.68 24.14
C ASN A 208 21.16 6.77 23.80
N ARG A 209 20.43 5.69 24.07
CA ARG A 209 18.98 5.59 23.82
C ARG A 209 18.17 6.70 24.49
N THR A 210 18.52 7.07 25.72
CA THR A 210 17.82 8.09 26.50
C THR A 210 17.96 9.46 25.85
N GLU A 211 19.17 9.86 25.52
CA GLU A 211 19.49 11.11 24.83
C GLU A 211 18.83 11.15 23.43
N HIS A 212 18.88 10.04 22.69
CA HIS A 212 18.20 9.94 21.40
C HIS A 212 16.67 10.13 21.54
N ALA A 213 16.07 9.55 22.58
CA ALA A 213 14.65 9.73 22.86
C ALA A 213 14.32 11.18 23.26
N LEU A 214 15.17 11.81 24.06
CA LEU A 214 15.04 13.23 24.44
C LEU A 214 15.11 14.15 23.23
N ARG A 215 16.08 13.96 22.33
CA ARG A 215 16.19 14.76 21.08
C ARG A 215 14.94 14.63 20.20
N ASN A 216 14.46 13.40 20.01
CA ASN A 216 13.22 13.17 19.27
C ASN A 216 12.00 13.82 19.96
N ALA A 217 12.00 13.90 21.28
CA ALA A 217 10.97 14.59 22.04
C ALA A 217 11.12 16.13 21.97
N GLU A 218 12.34 16.67 22.00
CA GLU A 218 12.62 18.11 21.81
C GLU A 218 12.08 18.61 20.47
N THR A 219 12.28 17.85 19.40
CA THR A 219 11.70 18.17 18.09
C THR A 219 10.18 18.28 18.14
N ARG A 220 9.51 17.46 18.97
CA ARG A 220 8.06 17.58 19.21
C ARG A 220 7.72 18.76 20.11
N LYS A 221 8.56 19.09 21.09
CA LYS A 221 8.36 20.26 21.98
C LYS A 221 8.44 21.58 21.21
N MET A 222 9.28 21.65 20.17
CA MET A 222 9.41 22.82 19.30
C MET A 222 8.22 23.02 18.35
N LEU A 223 7.29 22.08 18.26
CA LEU A 223 6.07 22.29 17.49
C LEU A 223 5.16 23.34 18.19
N PRO A 224 4.46 24.19 17.42
CA PRO A 224 3.35 25.00 17.93
C PRO A 224 2.34 24.15 18.73
N GLU A 225 1.78 24.74 19.79
CA GLU A 225 0.90 24.01 20.72
C GLU A 225 -0.36 23.46 20.03
N GLU A 226 -0.86 24.18 19.04
CA GLU A 226 -1.96 23.76 18.16
C GLU A 226 -1.62 22.47 17.40
N LEU A 227 -0.40 22.37 16.86
CA LEU A 227 0.05 21.18 16.14
C LEU A 227 0.26 20.00 17.09
N LYS A 228 0.75 20.23 18.31
CA LYS A 228 0.82 19.18 19.33
C LYS A 228 -0.56 18.63 19.67
N LYS A 229 -1.55 19.51 19.90
CA LYS A 229 -2.95 19.13 20.15
C LYS A 229 -3.52 18.34 18.96
N ALA A 230 -3.31 18.82 17.73
CA ALA A 230 -3.77 18.15 16.52
C ALA A 230 -3.16 16.74 16.37
N ILE A 231 -1.85 16.59 16.57
CA ILE A 231 -1.15 15.28 16.52
C ILE A 231 -1.68 14.34 17.62
N SER A 232 -1.93 14.86 18.82
CA SER A 232 -2.49 14.09 19.93
C SER A 232 -3.88 13.55 19.60
N ILE A 233 -4.77 14.42 19.11
CA ILE A 233 -6.13 14.05 18.67
C ILE A 233 -6.06 13.01 17.55
N PHE A 234 -5.20 13.24 16.55
CA PHE A 234 -5.02 12.32 15.42
C PHE A 234 -4.55 10.93 15.87
N ASN A 235 -3.59 10.86 16.79
CA ASN A 235 -3.10 9.60 17.34
C ASN A 235 -4.19 8.87 18.15
N LYS A 236 -5.00 9.60 18.93
CA LYS A 236 -6.13 9.06 19.68
C LYS A 236 -7.16 8.43 18.74
N LEU A 237 -7.60 9.18 17.73
CA LEU A 237 -8.53 8.70 16.70
C LEU A 237 -7.98 7.50 15.93
N SER A 238 -6.70 7.53 15.56
CA SER A 238 -6.05 6.41 14.85
C SER A 238 -6.04 5.12 15.67
N LYS A 239 -5.89 5.23 17.00
CA LYS A 239 -5.93 4.09 17.92
C LYS A 239 -7.36 3.55 18.08
N GLU A 240 -8.34 4.44 18.23
CA GLU A 240 -9.76 4.05 18.31
C GLU A 240 -10.22 3.34 17.03
N LEU A 241 -9.86 3.86 15.86
CA LEU A 241 -10.16 3.22 14.56
C LEU A 241 -9.56 1.82 14.43
N LYS A 242 -8.33 1.60 14.93
CA LYS A 242 -7.70 0.26 14.92
C LYS A 242 -8.35 -0.72 15.87
N ASN A 243 -8.89 -0.25 16.99
CA ASN A 243 -9.54 -1.09 17.98
C ASN A 243 -10.97 -1.45 17.55
N ASN A 244 -11.69 -0.53 16.92
CA ASN A 244 -13.07 -0.73 16.47
C ASN A 244 -13.19 -1.30 15.05
N GLY A 245 -12.10 -1.36 14.30
CA GLY A 245 -12.03 -1.94 12.95
C GLY A 245 -11.62 -3.42 12.93
N LYS A 246 -11.58 -4.08 14.09
CA LYS A 246 -11.53 -5.54 14.25
C LYS A 246 -12.90 -6.04 14.64
#